data_AF-A0A820MEN8-F1
#
_entry.id   AF-A0A820MEN8-F1
#
_cell.length_a   1.000
_cell.length_b   1.000
_cell.length_c   1.000
_cell.angle_alpha   90.00
_cell.angle_beta   90.00
_cell.angle_gamma   90.00
#
_symmetry.space_group_name_H-M   'P 1'
#
loop_
_entity.id
_entity.type
_entity.pdbx_description
1 polymer ?
#
loop_
_entity_poly.entity_id
_entity_poly.type
_entity_poly.pdbx_seq_one_letter_code
_entity_poly.pdbx_strand_id
1 'polypeptide(L)' 'RREHEKTNDGIDIVHCYGHSGSGVTLSWGCAKDVVEIVKTLIPTNSKQENHEKNNISEHELLWRLAPNPEHILLTSKI' A
#
# COMPACT_ATOMS: atom_id res chain seq x y z
N ARG A 1 -9.83 15.62 3.80
CA ARG A 1 -9.13 16.78 3.20
C ARG A 1 -7.69 16.33 2.99
N ARG A 2 -7.16 16.40 1.76
CA ARG A 2 -5.83 15.89 1.43
C ARG A 2 -4.89 17.07 1.27
N GLU A 3 -3.89 17.16 2.13
CA GLU A 3 -2.94 18.27 2.16
C GLU A 3 -1.54 17.73 2.45
N HIS A 4 -0.54 18.36 1.84
CA HIS A 4 0.87 18.16 2.13
C HIS A 4 1.39 19.43 2.81
N GLU A 5 2.13 19.25 3.90
CA GLU A 5 2.76 20.31 4.66
C GLU A 5 4.24 19.97 4.84
N LYS A 6 5.11 20.98 4.75
CA LYS A 6 6.52 20.85 5.10
C LYS A 6 6.77 21.55 6.43
N THR A 7 7.28 20.84 7.42
CA THR A 7 7.60 21.42 8.72
C THR A 7 8.84 22.31 8.65
N ASN A 8 9.03 23.15 9.67
CA ASN A 8 10.24 23.97 9.81
C ASN A 8 11.53 23.14 9.88
N ASP A 9 11.44 21.90 10.38
CA ASP A 9 12.56 20.96 10.45
C ASP A 9 12.83 20.25 9.11
N GLY A 10 12.09 20.61 8.06
CA GLY A 10 12.23 20.05 6.72
C GLY A 10 11.57 18.68 6.52
N ILE A 11 10.67 18.27 7.42
CA ILE A 11 9.95 17.00 7.33
C ILE A 11 8.69 17.20 6.49
N ASP A 12 8.47 16.31 5.53
CA ASP A 12 7.24 16.27 4.74
C ASP A 12 6.14 15.48 5.47
N ILE A 13 4.97 16.11 5.65
CA ILE A 13 3.79 15.51 6.28
C ILE A 13 2.68 15.42 5.22
N VAL A 14 2.15 14.21 5.02
CA VAL A 14 1.00 13.98 4.13
C VAL A 14 -0.22 13.61 4.97
N HIS A 15 -1.26 14.41 4.87
CA HIS A 15 -2.48 14.23 5.63
C HIS A 15 -3.50 13.37 4.87
N CYS A 16 -3.92 12.27 5.49
CA CYS A 16 -4.94 11.36 4.96
C CYS A 16 -6.05 11.11 6.00
N TYR A 17 -6.68 12.18 6.49
CA TYR A 17 -7.76 12.14 7.47
C TYR A 17 -9.05 12.79 6.97
N GLY A 18 -10.13 12.62 7.74
CA GLY A 18 -11.43 13.23 7.46
C GLY A 18 -12.30 12.42 6.49
N HIS A 19 -12.28 11.09 6.60
CA HIS A 19 -13.11 10.18 5.79
C HIS A 19 -14.40 9.75 6.51
N SER A 20 -14.63 10.24 7.72
CA SER A 20 -15.81 9.93 8.55
C SER A 20 -16.09 8.41 8.57
N GLY A 21 -17.35 8.00 8.43
CA GLY A 21 -17.75 6.58 8.37
C GLY A 21 -17.40 5.86 7.06
N SER A 22 -16.93 6.56 6.03
CA SER A 22 -16.62 5.98 4.72
C SER A 22 -15.15 5.59 4.54
N GLY A 23 -14.34 5.67 5.61
CA GLY A 23 -12.91 5.41 5.57
C GLY A 23 -12.54 4.02 5.04
N VAL A 24 -13.34 2.99 5.35
CA VAL A 24 -13.11 1.62 4.84
C VAL A 24 -13.38 1.55 3.34
N THR A 25 -14.53 2.06 2.89
CA THR A 25 -14.93 2.07 1.47
C THR A 25 -13.94 2.82 0.58
N LEU A 26 -13.34 3.89 1.09
CA LEU A 26 -12.42 4.76 0.34
C LEU A 26 -10.95 4.45 0.56
N SER A 27 -10.62 3.50 1.44
CA SER A 27 -9.26 3.23 1.93
C SER A 27 -8.23 3.12 0.81
N TRP A 28 -8.48 2.28 -0.20
CA TRP A 28 -7.56 2.07 -1.33
C TRP A 28 -7.43 3.28 -2.24
N GLY A 29 -8.53 4.00 -2.48
CA GLY A 29 -8.50 5.25 -3.24
C GLY A 29 -7.60 6.26 -2.54
N CYS A 30 -7.89 6.53 -1.28
CA CYS A 30 -7.12 7.43 -0.44
C CYS A 30 -5.64 7.03 -0.34
N ALA A 31 -5.34 5.72 -0.22
CA ALA A 31 -3.96 5.23 -0.21
C ALA A 31 -3.23 5.51 -1.53
N LYS A 32 -3.90 5.33 -2.67
CA LYS A 32 -3.34 5.64 -3.99
C LYS A 32 -2.97 7.12 -4.10
N ASP A 33 -3.84 8.01 -3.65
CA ASP A 33 -3.58 9.46 -3.70
C ASP A 33 -2.38 9.86 -2.82
N VAL A 34 -2.26 9.28 -1.62
CA VAL A 34 -1.10 9.50 -0.74
C VAL A 34 0.19 9.04 -1.43
N VAL A 35 0.17 7.87 -2.08
CA VAL A 35 1.33 7.36 -2.81
C VAL A 35 1.75 8.30 -3.95
N GLU A 36 0.80 8.89 -4.66
CA GLU A 36 1.09 9.86 -5.72
C GLU A 36 1.80 11.10 -5.18
N ILE A 37 1.36 11.63 -4.02
CA ILE A 37 2.04 12.74 -3.34
C ILE A 37 3.45 12.31 -2.90
N VAL A 38 3.59 11.17 -2.23
CA VAL A 38 4.90 10.71 -1.73
C VAL A 38 5.91 10.52 -2.86
N LYS A 39 5.47 10.06 -4.03
CA LYS A 39 6.34 9.93 -5.22
C LYS A 39 6.92 11.25 -5.72
N THR A 40 6.24 12.38 -5.51
CA THR A 40 6.78 13.70 -5.89
C THR A 40 7.77 14.23 -4.86
N LEU A 41 7.67 13.76 -3.61
CA LEU A 41 8.50 14.21 -2.49
C LEU A 41 9.79 13.40 -2.37
N ILE A 42 9.74 12.10 -2.67
CA ILE A 42 10.93 11.24 -2.61
C ILE A 42 11.81 11.52 -3.83
N PRO A 43 13.06 12.00 -3.65
CA PRO A 43 14.00 12.10 -4.74
C PRO A 43 14.32 10.68 -5.24
N THR A 44 13.92 10.39 -6.47
CA THR A 44 14.25 9.11 -7.10
C THR A 44 15.73 9.12 -7.44
N ASN A 45 16.54 8.51 -6.57
CA ASN A 45 17.94 8.27 -6.88
C ASN A 45 17.97 7.23 -8.00
N SER A 46 18.20 7.68 -9.22
CA SER A 46 18.18 6.87 -10.45
C SER A 46 19.38 5.91 -10.47
N LYS A 47 19.31 4.87 -9.65
CA LYS A 47 19.94 3.58 -9.95
C LYS A 47 18.81 2.65 -10.34
N GLN A 48 18.58 2.53 -11.64
CA GLN A 48 17.85 1.40 -12.18
C GLN A 48 18.68 0.15 -11.87
N GLU A 49 18.43 -0.48 -10.74
CA GLU A 49 18.80 -1.88 -10.58
C GLU A 49 17.88 -2.67 -11.49
N ASN A 50 18.43 -3.13 -12.61
CA ASN A 50 17.85 -4.12 -13.50
C ASN A 50 17.55 -5.38 -12.67
N HIS A 51 16.40 -5.42 -12.00
CA HIS A 51 15.94 -6.64 -11.35
C HIS A 51 15.31 -7.51 -12.43
N GLU A 52 16.17 -8.36 -12.97
CA GLU A 52 15.87 -9.56 -13.73
C GLU A 52 14.59 -10.22 -13.21
N LYS A 53 13.54 -10.22 -14.04
CA LYS A 53 12.30 -10.95 -13.80
C LYS A 53 12.61 -12.44 -13.92
N ASN A 54 13.20 -13.02 -12.89
CA ASN A 54 13.44 -14.45 -12.82
C ASN A 54 12.12 -15.18 -12.66
N ASN A 55 11.61 -15.69 -13.78
CA ASN A 55 10.68 -16.82 -13.96
C ASN A 55 10.24 -17.53 -12.67
N ILE A 56 9.28 -16.96 -11.95
CA ILE A 56 8.55 -17.66 -10.91
C ILE A 56 7.25 -18.19 -11.52
N SER A 57 7.03 -19.50 -11.44
CA SER A 57 5.82 -20.12 -11.96
C SER A 57 4.60 -19.65 -11.15
N GLU A 58 3.46 -19.43 -11.82
CA GLU A 58 2.24 -18.88 -11.20
C GLU A 58 1.78 -19.67 -9.95
N HIS A 59 2.11 -20.97 -9.88
CA HIS A 59 1.77 -21.84 -8.75
C HIS A 59 2.55 -21.48 -7.46
N GLU A 60 3.75 -20.93 -7.57
CA GLU A 60 4.58 -20.54 -6.43
C GLU A 60 4.13 -19.20 -5.82
N LEU A 61 3.48 -18.34 -6.63
CA LEU A 61 2.88 -17.09 -6.16
C LEU A 61 1.67 -17.34 -5.24
N LEU A 62 0.91 -18.41 -5.49
CA LEU A 62 -0.27 -18.77 -4.71
C LEU A 62 0.06 -19.20 -3.27
N TRP A 63 1.18 -19.90 -3.05
CA TRP A 63 1.58 -20.35 -1.71
C TRP A 63 2.02 -19.22 -0.78
N ARG A 64 2.55 -18.12 -1.31
CA ARG A 64 2.91 -16.92 -0.51
C ARG A 64 1.71 -16.03 -0.17
N LEU A 65 0.59 -16.22 -0.86
CA LEU A 65 -0.65 -15.44 -0.68
C LEU A 65 -1.76 -16.22 0.06
N ALA A 66 -1.55 -17.52 0.32
CA ALA A 66 -2.49 -18.31 1.12
C ALA A 66 -2.38 -17.92 2.61
N PRO A 67 -3.49 -17.59 3.29
CA PRO A 67 -3.46 -17.34 4.74
C PRO A 67 -3.03 -18.61 5.49
N ASN A 68 -2.27 -18.43 6.57
CA ASN A 68 -1.80 -19.51 7.45
C ASN A 68 -3.00 -20.39 7.89
N PRO A 69 -2.92 -21.75 7.77
CA PRO A 69 -4.04 -22.67 8.01
C PRO A 69 -4.70 -22.59 9.40
N GLU A 70 -4.10 -21.90 10.37
CA GLU A 70 -4.68 -21.68 11.71
C GLU A 70 -6.02 -20.90 11.69
N HIS A 71 -6.38 -20.23 10.58
CA HIS A 71 -7.62 -19.43 10.49
C HIS A 71 -8.65 -19.89 9.43
N ILE A 72 -8.48 -21.07 8.80
CA ILE A 72 -9.49 -21.65 7.90
C ILE A 72 -10.28 -22.73 8.65
N LEU A 73 -11.11 -22.32 9.61
CA LEU A 73 -12.17 -23.17 10.14
C LEU A 73 -13.25 -22.35 10.85
N LEU A 74 -13.99 -21.54 10.09
CA LEU A 74 -15.43 -21.40 10.35
C LEU A 74 -16.17 -20.88 9.12
N THR A 75 -16.28 -21.71 8.08
CA THR A 75 -17.42 -21.58 7.18
C THR A 75 -18.09 -22.93 7.00
N SER A 76 -19.39 -22.94 7.31
CA SER A 76 -20.43 -23.84 6.80
C SER A 76 -20.46 -25.29 7.31
N LYS A 77 -21.36 -25.56 8.27
CA LYS A 77 -22.50 -26.51 8.08
C LYS A 77 -23.43 -26.58 9.30
N ILE A 78 -24.69 -26.21 9.02
CA ILE A 78 -25.98 -26.68 9.56
C ILE A 78 -26.28 -26.33 11.02
#